data_AF-R7PTX3-F1
#
_entry.id   AF-R7PTX3-F1
#
_cell.length_a   1.000
_cell.length_b   1.000
_cell.length_c   1.000
_cell.angle_alpha   90.00
_cell.angle_beta   90.00
_cell.angle_gamma   90.00
#
_symmetry.space_group_name_H-M   'P 1'
#
loop_
_entity.id
_entity.type
_entity.pdbx_description
1 polymer ?
#
loop_
_entity_poly.entity_id
_entity_poly.type
_entity_poly.pdbx_seq_one_letter_code
_entity_poly.pdbx_strand_id
1 'polypeptide(L)'
;MDKKYASIIAKLGFKHQLCIFHTKKSLNKQLKTFKDRNHISDEEYQECHKQLKMIKDLFDLNDYNEFKKEVHSLINSKDDFHPVIYKIIRKSIFPRYKSFIHHLKDKRIEKTSNKIENAFQKTMPKSRKRIFKTKRGVLKRIYRRDLIWNDNRKKDFENQQSF
;
A
#
# COMPACT_ATOMS: atom_id res chain seq x y z
N MET A 1 -1.76 2.72 -8.04
CA MET A 1 -2.64 1.96 -8.94
C MET A 1 -2.46 2.45 -10.36
N ASP A 2 -2.48 1.52 -11.30
CA ASP A 2 -2.57 1.80 -12.72
C ASP A 2 -3.88 2.56 -13.00
N LYS A 3 -3.80 3.65 -13.80
CA LYS A 3 -4.95 4.54 -14.06
C LYS A 3 -6.10 3.77 -14.71
N LYS A 4 -5.80 2.68 -15.42
CA LYS A 4 -6.78 1.81 -16.09
C LYS A 4 -7.86 1.26 -15.16
N TYR A 5 -7.51 0.86 -13.93
CA TYR A 5 -8.49 0.26 -13.02
C TYR A 5 -9.36 1.32 -12.33
N ALA A 6 -8.83 2.52 -12.09
CA ALA A 6 -9.57 3.57 -11.41
C ALA A 6 -10.83 3.99 -12.19
N SER A 7 -10.73 4.12 -13.52
CA SER A 7 -11.88 4.49 -14.36
C SER A 7 -12.95 3.39 -14.40
N ILE A 8 -12.54 2.12 -14.45
CA ILE A 8 -13.46 0.98 -14.45
C ILE A 8 -14.21 0.90 -13.12
N ILE A 9 -13.49 0.99 -11.99
CA ILE A 9 -14.09 0.93 -10.65
C ILE A 9 -15.10 2.08 -10.46
N ALA A 10 -14.76 3.28 -10.93
CA ALA A 10 -15.67 4.42 -10.88
C ALA A 10 -16.93 4.22 -11.74
N LYS A 11 -16.79 3.69 -12.96
CA LYS A 11 -17.95 3.35 -13.82
C LYS A 11 -18.90 2.33 -13.20
N LEU A 12 -18.37 1.41 -12.39
CA LEU A 12 -19.15 0.41 -11.66
C LEU A 12 -19.76 0.96 -10.35
N GLY A 13 -19.57 2.23 -10.01
CA GLY A 13 -20.16 2.86 -8.82
C GLY A 13 -19.44 2.53 -7.51
N PHE A 14 -18.30 1.84 -7.54
CA PHE A 14 -17.57 1.47 -6.33
C PHE A 14 -16.67 2.62 -5.83
N LYS A 15 -16.69 2.84 -4.51
CA LYS A 15 -15.70 3.70 -3.84
C LYS A 15 -14.41 2.91 -3.62
N HIS A 16 -13.35 3.32 -4.29
CA HIS A 16 -12.07 2.62 -4.20
C HIS A 16 -11.29 3.02 -2.95
N GLN A 17 -10.97 2.04 -2.09
CA GLN A 17 -10.00 2.19 -1.00
C GLN A 17 -8.61 1.75 -1.49
N LEU A 18 -7.66 2.69 -1.56
CA LEU A 18 -6.28 2.40 -1.93
C LEU A 18 -5.54 1.68 -0.80
N CYS A 19 -4.68 0.73 -1.17
CA CYS A 19 -3.87 -0.03 -0.23
C CYS A 19 -2.73 0.82 0.35
N ILE A 20 -2.84 1.17 1.64
CA ILE A 20 -1.86 1.93 2.42
C ILE A 20 -0.48 1.27 2.37
N PHE A 21 -0.41 -0.05 2.55
CA PHE A 21 0.86 -0.79 2.52
C PHE A 21 1.61 -0.61 1.20
N HIS A 22 0.91 -0.74 0.07
CA HIS A 22 1.51 -0.53 -1.24
C HIS A 22 1.83 0.94 -1.52
N THR A 23 1.06 1.87 -0.95
CA THR A 23 1.39 3.30 -0.99
C THR A 23 2.70 3.58 -0.26
N LYS A 24 2.87 3.13 1.00
CA LYS A 24 4.12 3.29 1.77
C LYS A 24 5.33 2.71 0.99
N LYS A 25 5.20 1.53 0.38
CA LYS A 25 6.23 0.94 -0.50
C LYS A 25 6.52 1.79 -1.75
N SER A 26 5.48 2.31 -2.39
CA SER A 26 5.62 3.15 -3.58
C SER A 26 6.34 4.47 -3.26
N LEU A 27 6.07 5.06 -2.09
CA LEU A 27 6.73 6.28 -1.64
C LEU A 27 8.23 6.07 -1.43
N ASN A 28 8.62 4.97 -0.77
CA ASN A 28 10.03 4.59 -0.63
C ASN A 28 10.72 4.44 -1.99
N LYS A 29 10.04 3.80 -2.95
CA LYS A 29 10.57 3.65 -4.30
C LYS A 29 10.76 4.99 -5.00
N GLN A 30 9.81 5.92 -4.87
CA GLN A 30 9.92 7.27 -5.46
C GLN A 30 11.12 8.02 -4.90
N LEU A 31 11.33 7.99 -3.57
CA LEU A 31 12.48 8.63 -2.93
C LEU A 31 13.80 7.99 -3.36
N LYS A 32 13.88 6.65 -3.40
CA LYS A 32 15.09 5.96 -3.88
C LYS A 32 15.41 6.31 -5.34
N THR A 33 14.42 6.28 -6.23
CA THR A 33 14.61 6.68 -7.63
C THR A 33 15.03 8.14 -7.76
N PHE A 34 14.61 9.02 -6.84
CA PHE A 34 15.11 10.39 -6.81
C PHE A 34 16.59 10.43 -6.43
N LYS A 35 17.00 9.73 -5.37
CA LYS A 35 18.42 9.60 -4.97
C LYS A 35 19.29 9.15 -6.13
N ASP A 36 18.91 8.04 -6.76
CA ASP A 36 19.67 7.41 -7.84
C ASP A 36 19.83 8.33 -9.07
N ARG A 37 18.86 9.22 -9.32
CA ARG A 37 18.86 10.12 -10.50
C ARG A 37 19.59 11.44 -10.30
N ASN A 38 19.64 11.93 -9.07
CA ASN A 38 20.14 13.28 -8.78
C ASN A 38 21.46 13.26 -8.00
N HIS A 39 21.97 12.06 -7.67
CA HIS A 39 23.24 11.87 -6.96
C HIS A 39 23.36 12.73 -5.69
N ILE A 40 22.23 12.91 -4.98
CA ILE A 40 22.18 13.72 -3.75
C ILE A 40 22.99 13.07 -2.63
N SER A 41 23.47 13.89 -1.71
CA SER A 41 24.26 13.41 -0.58
C SER A 41 23.46 12.50 0.36
N ASP A 42 24.17 11.75 1.19
CA ASP A 42 23.52 10.90 2.19
C ASP A 42 22.78 11.72 3.24
N GLU A 43 23.28 12.91 3.60
CA GLU A 43 22.61 13.83 4.53
C GLU A 43 21.28 14.34 3.96
N GLU A 44 21.28 14.80 2.71
CA GLU A 44 20.06 15.28 2.04
C GLU A 44 19.03 14.13 1.89
N TYR A 45 19.52 12.93 1.59
CA TYR A 45 18.67 11.74 1.51
C TYR A 45 18.07 11.36 2.86
N GLN A 46 18.84 11.45 3.95
CA GLN A 46 18.35 11.20 5.30
C GLN A 46 17.27 12.22 5.71
N GLU A 47 17.46 13.49 5.38
CA GLU A 47 16.45 14.52 5.64
C GLU A 47 15.15 14.24 4.88
N CYS A 48 15.25 13.95 3.58
CA CYS A 48 14.09 13.52 2.79
C CYS A 48 13.42 12.27 3.38
N HIS A 49 14.19 11.33 3.92
CA HIS A 49 13.66 10.13 4.54
C HIS A 49 12.87 10.43 5.83
N LYS A 50 13.34 11.36 6.66
CA LYS A 50 12.61 11.83 7.86
C LYS A 50 11.30 12.48 7.49
N GLN A 51 11.30 13.41 6.53
CA GLN A 51 10.08 14.06 6.05
C GLN A 51 9.11 13.05 5.43
N LEU A 52 9.63 12.06 4.69
CA LEU A 52 8.80 10.99 4.13
C LEU A 52 8.19 10.10 5.23
N LYS A 53 8.86 9.93 6.38
CA LYS A 53 8.30 9.20 7.52
C LYS A 53 7.07 9.93 8.07
N MET A 54 7.14 11.25 8.28
CA MET A 54 5.99 12.05 8.72
C MET A 54 4.76 11.83 7.82
N ILE A 55 4.95 11.80 6.50
CA ILE A 55 3.87 11.53 5.54
C ILE A 55 3.30 10.11 5.70
N LYS A 56 4.14 9.12 6.00
CA LYS A 56 3.66 7.74 6.20
C LYS A 56 2.89 7.57 7.49
N ASP A 57 3.29 8.29 8.53
CA ASP A 57 2.70 8.21 9.87
C ASP A 57 1.25 8.74 9.83
N LEU A 58 0.91 9.64 8.90
CA LEU A 58 -0.48 10.02 8.62
C LEU A 58 -1.39 8.81 8.41
N PHE A 59 -0.93 7.77 7.71
CA PHE A 59 -1.76 6.61 7.41
C PHE A 59 -2.05 5.72 8.62
N ASP A 60 -1.36 5.98 9.74
CA ASP A 60 -1.54 5.26 10.98
C ASP A 60 -2.54 5.96 11.91
N LEU A 61 -2.95 7.20 11.58
CA LEU A 61 -4.05 7.90 12.23
C LEU A 61 -5.37 7.11 12.12
N ASN A 62 -6.17 7.18 13.18
CA ASN A 62 -7.44 6.48 13.30
C ASN A 62 -8.65 7.43 13.31
N ASP A 63 -8.43 8.75 13.38
CA ASP A 63 -9.48 9.74 13.27
C ASP A 63 -9.52 10.39 11.87
N TYR A 64 -10.75 10.52 11.33
CA TYR A 64 -10.94 11.06 9.98
C TYR A 64 -10.64 12.56 9.91
N ASN A 65 -11.04 13.32 10.92
CA ASN A 65 -10.90 14.78 10.94
C ASN A 65 -9.44 15.18 11.18
N GLU A 66 -8.78 14.49 12.10
CA GLU A 66 -7.34 14.60 12.36
C GLU A 66 -6.55 14.33 11.07
N PHE A 67 -6.78 13.19 10.41
CA PHE A 67 -6.10 12.88 9.14
C PHE A 67 -6.32 13.99 8.10
N LYS A 68 -7.55 14.48 7.96
CA LYS A 68 -7.87 15.53 6.99
C LYS A 68 -7.13 16.83 7.33
N LYS A 69 -7.10 17.23 8.60
CA LYS A 69 -6.37 18.41 9.08
C LYS A 69 -4.88 18.29 8.77
N GLU A 70 -4.26 17.17 9.13
CA GLU A 70 -2.83 16.91 8.92
C GLU A 70 -2.47 16.91 7.43
N VAL A 71 -3.26 16.23 6.58
CA VAL A 71 -3.01 16.27 5.12
C VAL A 71 -3.11 17.69 4.57
N HIS A 72 -4.09 18.48 5.01
CA HIS A 72 -4.23 19.87 4.58
C HIS A 72 -3.04 20.74 5.03
N SER A 73 -2.56 20.55 6.26
CA SER A 73 -1.35 21.20 6.76
C SER A 73 -0.15 20.94 5.85
N LEU A 74 0.11 19.66 5.52
CA LEU A 74 1.23 19.26 4.65
C LEU A 74 1.18 19.85 3.24
N ILE A 75 -0.01 20.13 2.71
CA ILE A 75 -0.18 20.71 1.37
C ILE A 75 0.17 22.19 1.36
N ASN A 76 -0.12 22.89 2.46
CA ASN A 76 0.09 24.32 2.62
C ASN A 76 1.53 24.65 3.05
N SER A 77 2.20 23.72 3.73
CA SER A 77 3.60 23.82 4.19
C SER A 77 4.63 23.58 3.09
N LYS A 78 4.55 24.27 1.95
CA LYS A 78 5.47 24.03 0.82
C LYS A 78 6.94 24.22 1.19
N ASP A 79 7.24 25.30 1.91
CA ASP A 79 8.61 25.73 2.19
C ASP A 79 9.25 24.92 3.34
N ASP A 80 8.44 24.19 4.11
CA ASP A 80 8.89 23.31 5.19
C ASP A 80 9.41 21.95 4.68
N PHE A 81 9.14 21.61 3.41
CA PHE A 81 9.53 20.33 2.82
C PHE A 81 10.62 20.49 1.77
N HIS A 82 11.50 19.50 1.71
CA HIS A 82 12.41 19.36 0.60
C HIS A 82 11.61 19.30 -0.72
N PRO A 83 12.04 19.96 -1.81
CA PRO A 83 11.26 20.08 -3.05
C PRO A 83 10.77 18.74 -3.62
N VAL A 84 11.57 17.69 -3.40
CA VAL A 84 11.28 16.31 -3.79
C VAL A 84 10.10 15.75 -3.01
N ILE A 85 10.11 15.94 -1.69
CA ILE A 85 9.07 15.47 -0.80
C ILE A 85 7.78 16.24 -1.10
N TYR A 86 7.86 17.55 -1.29
CA TYR A 86 6.70 18.34 -1.69
C TYR A 86 6.10 17.87 -3.02
N LYS A 87 6.95 17.54 -4.01
CA LYS A 87 6.53 16.95 -5.29
C LYS A 87 5.82 15.60 -5.09
N ILE A 88 6.29 14.76 -4.16
CA ILE A 88 5.64 13.50 -3.79
C ILE A 88 4.27 13.77 -3.16
N ILE A 89 4.17 14.69 -2.19
CA ILE A 89 2.91 15.09 -1.55
C ILE A 89 1.90 15.52 -2.63
N ARG A 90 2.31 16.46 -3.49
CA ARG A 90 1.43 17.05 -4.50
C ARG A 90 0.94 16.06 -5.56
N LYS A 91 1.81 15.15 -6.01
CA LYS A 91 1.48 14.21 -7.10
C LYS A 91 0.87 12.90 -6.61
N SER A 92 1.33 12.37 -5.48
CA SER A 92 0.98 11.02 -5.02
C SER A 92 -0.09 11.03 -3.92
N ILE A 93 0.00 11.97 -2.97
CA ILE A 93 -0.86 11.99 -1.78
C ILE A 93 -2.11 12.81 -2.05
N PHE A 94 -1.96 14.09 -2.37
CA PHE A 94 -3.07 15.03 -2.47
C PHE A 94 -4.20 14.59 -3.41
N PRO A 95 -3.95 14.14 -4.65
CA PRO A 95 -5.05 13.88 -5.58
C PRO A 95 -5.91 12.68 -5.15
N ARG A 96 -5.43 11.88 -4.19
CA ARG A 96 -6.02 10.58 -3.84
C ARG A 96 -6.23 10.41 -2.35
N TYR A 97 -5.99 11.42 -1.52
CA TYR A 97 -5.95 11.22 -0.06
C TYR A 97 -7.26 10.62 0.50
N LYS A 98 -8.41 11.04 -0.04
CA LYS A 98 -9.74 10.53 0.35
C LYS A 98 -9.86 9.01 0.17
N SER A 99 -9.21 8.46 -0.85
CA SER A 99 -9.22 7.03 -1.14
C SER A 99 -8.36 6.20 -0.18
N PHE A 100 -7.50 6.83 0.64
CA PHE A 100 -6.75 6.11 1.69
C PHE A 100 -7.55 5.98 2.99
N ILE A 101 -8.63 6.74 3.17
CA ILE A 101 -9.31 6.92 4.47
C ILE A 101 -10.80 6.58 4.43
N HIS A 102 -11.29 5.86 3.40
CA HIS A 102 -12.69 5.42 3.41
C HIS A 102 -12.99 4.50 4.60
N HIS A 103 -12.02 3.68 5.01
CA HIS A 103 -12.12 2.84 6.22
C HIS A 103 -12.32 3.63 7.52
N LEU A 104 -11.89 4.90 7.58
CA LEU A 104 -12.14 5.76 8.75
C LEU A 104 -13.58 6.28 8.81
N LYS A 105 -14.29 6.30 7.67
CA LYS A 105 -15.68 6.74 7.58
C LYS A 105 -16.68 5.60 7.68
N ASP A 106 -16.35 4.44 7.11
CA ASP A 106 -17.24 3.29 7.05
C ASP A 106 -16.55 2.09 7.68
N LYS A 107 -17.05 1.66 8.85
CA LYS A 107 -16.52 0.51 9.59
C LYS A 107 -16.65 -0.82 8.84
N ARG A 108 -17.48 -0.89 7.79
CA ARG A 108 -17.61 -2.07 6.92
C ARG A 108 -16.41 -2.25 6.00
N ILE A 109 -15.61 -1.20 5.81
CA ILE A 109 -14.39 -1.23 5.00
C ILE A 109 -13.21 -1.48 5.93
N GLU A 110 -12.56 -2.64 5.79
CA GLU A 110 -11.37 -2.96 6.58
C GLU A 110 -10.20 -2.03 6.19
N LYS A 111 -9.42 -1.59 7.20
CA LYS A 111 -8.13 -0.92 6.97
C LYS A 111 -7.21 -1.85 6.18
N THR A 112 -6.64 -1.34 5.10
CA THR A 112 -5.79 -2.18 4.26
C THR A 112 -4.53 -2.62 5.01
N SER A 113 -4.22 -3.91 4.95
CA SER A 113 -3.08 -4.53 5.64
C SER A 113 -2.18 -5.31 4.66
N ASN A 114 -1.13 -5.94 5.17
CA ASN A 114 -0.26 -6.82 4.41
C ASN A 114 -0.84 -8.24 4.19
N LYS A 115 -2.03 -8.55 4.72
CA LYS A 115 -2.66 -9.88 4.67
C LYS A 115 -2.68 -10.47 3.25
N ILE A 116 -3.08 -9.66 2.27
CA ILE A 116 -3.14 -10.06 0.85
C ILE A 116 -1.74 -10.39 0.31
N GLU A 117 -0.73 -9.57 0.60
CA GLU A 117 0.65 -9.81 0.16
C GLU A 117 1.20 -11.10 0.76
N ASN A 118 0.93 -11.34 2.05
CA ASN A 118 1.34 -12.57 2.74
C ASN A 118 0.71 -13.81 2.09
N ALA A 119 -0.59 -13.77 1.80
CA ALA A 119 -1.28 -14.85 1.10
C ALA A 119 -0.67 -15.09 -0.29
N PHE A 120 -0.42 -14.04 -1.07
CA PHE A 120 0.20 -14.16 -2.39
C PHE A 120 1.62 -14.70 -2.34
N GLN A 121 2.45 -14.28 -1.38
CA GLN A 121 3.83 -14.77 -1.28
C GLN A 121 3.89 -16.27 -1.01
N LYS A 122 2.92 -16.80 -0.25
CA LYS A 122 2.93 -18.20 0.18
C LYS A 122 2.23 -19.14 -0.81
N THR A 123 1.20 -18.65 -1.51
CA THR A 123 0.51 -19.39 -2.56
C THR A 123 1.27 -19.32 -3.89
N MET A 124 1.85 -18.16 -4.22
CA MET A 124 2.49 -17.87 -5.51
C MET A 124 3.73 -16.97 -5.36
N PRO A 125 4.85 -17.49 -4.82
CA PRO A 125 6.09 -16.73 -4.69
C PRO A 125 6.62 -16.30 -6.06
N LYS A 126 7.29 -15.14 -6.10
CA LYS A 126 7.76 -14.51 -7.35
C LYS A 126 8.65 -15.44 -8.18
N SER A 127 9.54 -16.21 -7.57
CA SER A 127 10.43 -17.15 -8.25
C SER A 127 9.68 -18.21 -9.05
N ARG A 128 8.50 -18.65 -8.57
CA ARG A 128 7.70 -19.67 -9.23
C ARG A 128 6.87 -19.11 -10.39
N LYS A 129 6.55 -17.80 -10.42
CA LYS A 129 5.64 -17.19 -11.42
C LYS A 129 6.09 -17.42 -12.86
N ARG A 130 7.40 -17.46 -13.10
CA ARG A 130 8.00 -17.63 -14.44
C ARG A 130 8.08 -19.09 -14.90
N ILE A 131 7.75 -20.06 -14.05
CA ILE A 131 7.90 -21.49 -14.35
C ILE A 131 6.71 -22.02 -15.17
N PHE A 132 5.53 -21.41 -15.04
CA PHE A 132 4.33 -21.92 -15.70
C PHE A 132 4.26 -21.50 -17.17
N LYS A 133 4.15 -22.50 -18.05
CA LYS A 133 4.04 -22.29 -19.50
C LYS A 133 2.63 -21.89 -19.97
N THR A 134 1.59 -22.18 -19.18
CA THR A 134 0.19 -21.94 -19.57
C THR A 134 -0.62 -21.25 -18.47
N LYS A 135 -1.61 -20.46 -18.88
CA LYS A 135 -2.56 -19.80 -17.95
C LYS A 135 -3.27 -20.82 -17.04
N ARG A 136 -3.69 -21.96 -17.61
CA ARG A 136 -4.33 -23.06 -16.86
C ARG A 136 -3.41 -23.63 -15.79
N GLY A 137 -2.12 -23.79 -16.08
CA GLY A 137 -1.13 -24.26 -15.10
C GLY A 137 -0.98 -23.31 -13.92
N VAL A 138 -0.94 -22.00 -14.17
CA VAL A 138 -0.91 -20.97 -13.11
C VAL A 138 -2.16 -21.07 -12.24
N LEU A 139 -3.35 -21.08 -12.84
CA LEU A 139 -4.62 -21.14 -12.11
C LEU A 139 -4.73 -22.40 -11.26
N LYS A 140 -4.40 -23.58 -11.83
CA LYS A 140 -4.43 -24.86 -11.10
C LYS A 140 -3.51 -24.85 -9.87
N ARG A 141 -2.35 -24.20 -9.97
CA ARG A 141 -1.44 -24.06 -8.83
C ARG A 141 -1.98 -23.11 -7.75
N ILE A 142 -2.48 -21.94 -8.15
CA ILE A 142 -3.07 -20.98 -7.20
C ILE A 142 -4.15 -21.69 -6.38
N TYR A 143 -5.08 -22.35 -7.09
CA TYR A 143 -6.15 -23.11 -6.46
C TYR A 143 -5.66 -24.18 -5.47
N ARG A 144 -4.74 -25.06 -5.91
CA ARG A 144 -4.20 -26.12 -5.04
C ARG A 144 -3.47 -25.57 -3.82
N ARG A 145 -2.72 -24.47 -3.98
CA ARG A 145 -1.97 -23.87 -2.86
C ARG A 145 -2.89 -23.14 -1.88
N ASP A 146 -3.98 -22.55 -2.37
CA ASP A 146 -5.00 -21.95 -1.53
C ASP A 146 -5.71 -23.01 -0.67
N LEU A 147 -6.07 -24.16 -1.27
CA LEU A 147 -6.64 -25.29 -0.52
C LEU A 147 -5.72 -25.77 0.60
N ILE A 148 -4.44 -26.03 0.29
CA ILE A 148 -3.44 -26.48 1.28
C ILE A 148 -3.27 -25.43 2.39
N TRP A 149 -3.22 -24.14 2.02
CA TRP A 149 -3.07 -23.06 2.99
C TRP A 149 -4.27 -23.00 3.95
N ASN A 150 -5.48 -23.15 3.44
CA ASN A 150 -6.69 -23.13 4.25
C ASN A 150 -6.80 -24.35 5.17
N ASP A 151 -6.42 -25.53 4.68
CA ASP A 151 -6.38 -26.76 5.48
C ASP A 151 -5.40 -26.66 6.65
N ASN A 152 -4.17 -26.17 6.39
CA ASN A 152 -3.18 -25.97 7.45
C ASN A 152 -3.67 -24.99 8.53
N ARG A 153 -4.31 -23.89 8.14
CA ARG A 153 -4.84 -22.94 9.12
C ARG A 153 -5.94 -23.54 9.99
N LYS A 154 -6.82 -24.36 9.43
CA LYS A 154 -7.86 -25.04 10.21
C LYS A 154 -7.24 -25.94 11.28
N LYS A 155 -6.25 -26.75 10.90
CA LYS A 155 -5.49 -27.60 11.82
C LYS A 155 -4.78 -26.79 12.90
N ASP A 156 -4.15 -25.68 12.53
CA ASP A 156 -3.49 -24.79 13.50
C ASP A 156 -4.48 -24.21 14.52
N PHE A 157 -5.69 -23.84 14.09
CA PHE A 157 -6.75 -23.36 14.98
C PHE A 157 -7.26 -24.46 15.92
N GLU A 158 -7.50 -25.67 15.41
CA GLU A 158 -7.93 -26.83 16.21
C GLU A 158 -6.90 -27.17 17.29
N ASN A 159 -5.62 -27.18 16.93
CA ASN A 159 -4.51 -27.44 17.86
C ASN A 159 -4.32 -26.34 18.92
N GLN A 160 -4.77 -25.11 18.66
CA GLN A 160 -4.70 -23.99 19.62
C GLN A 160 -5.88 -23.98 20.61
N GLN A 161 -6.99 -24.63 20.29
CA GLN A 161 -8.18 -24.73 21.16
C GLN A 161 -8.15 -25.96 22.07
N SER A 162 -7.22 -26.90 21.83
CA SER A 162 -7.02 -28.12 22.61
C SER A 162 -6.06 -27.95 23.80
N PHE A 163 -5.75 -26.71 24.20
CA PHE A 163 -4.95 -26.36 25.38
C PHE A 163 -5.74 -25.50 26.36
#